data_AF-A0AAQ1JXL0-F1
#
_entry.id   AF-A0AAQ1JXL0-F1
#
_cell.length_a   1.000
_cell.length_b   1.000
_cell.length_c   1.000
_cell.angle_alpha   90.00
_cell.angle_beta   90.00
_cell.angle_gamma   90.00
#
_symmetry.space_group_name_H-M   'P 1'
#
loop_
_entity.id
_entity.type
_entity.pdbx_description
1 polymer ?
#
loop_
_entity_poly.entity_id
_entity_poly.type
_entity_poly.pdbx_seq_one_letter_code
_entity_poly.pdbx_strand_id
1 'polypeptide(L)'
;MPAKPGVCLPGLFIFSDQPDDVRNIGVTFRLKEHPDVLIFFHDLKVLKDQPTLTSRQKNEFVWTSEFGVGKAVKLHGVFPWQTVKLDGREGVGSFGTITRNDDSTDYGYLVTVQGDLNASTDTPDLLLYVERNAAASQGKTPVTADELEKIGEEVAASIKRR
;
A
#
# COMPACT_ATOMS: atom_id res chain seq x y z
N MET A 1 -16.66 4.85 -14.16
CA MET A 1 -16.04 5.70 -13.12
C MET A 1 -16.81 7.02 -13.06
N PRO A 2 -17.16 7.55 -11.88
CA PRO A 2 -17.81 8.87 -11.78
C PRO A 2 -16.93 9.97 -12.39
N ALA A 3 -17.51 10.84 -13.23
CA ALA A 3 -16.78 11.94 -13.86
C ALA A 3 -16.69 13.21 -12.99
N LYS A 4 -17.40 13.23 -11.85
CA LYS A 4 -17.43 14.37 -10.93
C LYS A 4 -16.31 14.28 -9.88
N PRO A 5 -15.86 15.42 -9.31
CA PRO A 5 -15.00 15.43 -8.13
C PRO A 5 -15.64 14.69 -6.96
N GLY A 6 -14.80 14.00 -6.18
CA GLY A 6 -15.24 13.18 -5.06
C GLY A 6 -14.43 11.90 -4.88
N VAL A 7 -14.76 11.16 -3.82
CA VAL A 7 -14.05 9.96 -3.38
C VAL A 7 -14.87 8.71 -3.72
N CYS A 8 -14.21 7.71 -4.30
CA CYS A 8 -14.80 6.39 -4.56
C CYS A 8 -14.46 5.44 -3.42
N LEU A 9 -15.48 4.73 -2.92
CA LEU A 9 -15.36 3.62 -1.99
C LEU A 9 -15.98 2.37 -2.61
N PRO A 10 -15.70 1.16 -2.08
CA PRO A 10 -16.38 -0.05 -2.55
C PRO A 10 -17.90 0.10 -2.48
N GLY A 11 -18.56 0.14 -3.64
CA GLY A 11 -20.02 0.28 -3.76
C GLY A 11 -20.60 1.68 -3.50
N LEU A 12 -19.78 2.71 -3.27
CA LEU A 12 -20.24 4.05 -2.92
C LEU A 12 -19.40 5.15 -3.60
N PHE A 13 -20.04 6.27 -3.94
CA PHE A 13 -19.37 7.49 -4.38
C PHE A 13 -19.80 8.67 -3.51
N ILE A 14 -18.82 9.31 -2.87
CA ILE A 14 -19.02 10.52 -2.08
C ILE A 14 -18.67 11.70 -2.99
N PHE A 15 -19.71 12.32 -3.54
CA PHE A 15 -19.55 13.56 -4.29
C PHE A 15 -19.16 14.70 -3.35
N SER A 16 -18.14 15.47 -3.74
CA SER A 16 -17.80 16.74 -3.10
C SER A 16 -17.14 17.63 -4.15
N ASP A 17 -17.60 18.86 -4.26
CA ASP A 17 -16.95 19.93 -5.01
C ASP A 17 -16.09 20.84 -4.12
N GLN A 18 -16.11 20.60 -2.80
CA GLN A 18 -15.29 21.30 -1.82
C GLN A 18 -13.91 20.64 -1.70
N PRO A 19 -12.87 21.43 -1.34
CA PRO A 19 -11.58 20.88 -0.93
C PRO A 19 -11.74 19.83 0.17
N ASP A 20 -11.04 18.72 0.02
CA ASP A 20 -11.00 17.67 1.04
C ASP A 20 -9.83 17.94 1.98
N ASP A 21 -10.18 18.38 3.20
CA ASP A 21 -9.21 18.84 4.20
C ASP A 21 -8.80 17.75 5.19
N VAL A 22 -9.48 16.59 5.20
CA VAL A 22 -9.26 15.55 6.22
C VAL A 22 -9.27 14.12 5.67
N ARG A 23 -9.11 13.96 4.35
CA ARG A 23 -9.17 12.64 3.68
C ARG A 23 -8.32 11.60 4.38
N ASN A 24 -8.93 10.48 4.73
CA ASN A 24 -8.24 9.30 5.23
C ASN A 24 -9.02 8.07 4.77
N ILE A 25 -8.56 7.46 3.68
CA ILE A 25 -9.29 6.40 2.99
C ILE A 25 -8.38 5.19 2.83
N GLY A 26 -8.63 4.17 3.64
CA GLY A 26 -8.02 2.85 3.51
C GLY A 26 -9.01 1.88 2.87
N VAL A 27 -8.57 1.13 1.85
CA VAL A 27 -9.37 0.10 1.19
C VAL A 27 -8.57 -1.19 1.10
N THR A 28 -9.24 -2.31 1.35
CA THR A 28 -8.66 -3.64 1.28
C THR A 28 -9.40 -4.48 0.24
N PHE A 29 -8.64 -5.11 -0.65
CA PHE A 29 -9.12 -6.06 -1.63
C PHE A 29 -8.49 -7.43 -1.39
N ARG A 30 -9.18 -8.47 -1.86
CA ARG A 30 -8.67 -9.83 -1.92
C ARG A 30 -8.87 -10.36 -3.34
N LEU A 31 -7.87 -11.02 -3.90
CA LEU A 31 -8.00 -11.60 -5.23
C LEU A 31 -8.90 -12.83 -5.18
N LYS A 32 -9.77 -12.98 -6.18
CA LYS A 32 -10.68 -14.15 -6.25
C LYS A 32 -9.92 -15.45 -6.55
N GLU A 33 -8.94 -15.37 -7.45
CA GLU A 33 -8.15 -16.55 -7.84
C GLU A 33 -7.04 -16.88 -6.85
N HIS A 34 -6.53 -15.87 -6.12
CA HIS A 34 -5.51 -16.02 -5.09
C HIS A 34 -6.02 -15.39 -3.78
N PRO A 35 -6.90 -16.08 -3.02
CA PRO A 35 -7.48 -15.53 -1.80
C PRO A 35 -6.46 -15.32 -0.67
N ASP A 36 -5.28 -15.92 -0.81
CA ASP A 36 -4.09 -15.65 -0.01
C ASP A 36 -3.50 -14.26 -0.26
N VAL A 37 -3.84 -13.58 -1.36
CA VAL A 37 -3.33 -12.23 -1.67
C VAL A 37 -4.32 -11.16 -1.19
N LEU A 38 -3.83 -10.30 -0.29
CA LEU A 38 -4.51 -9.11 0.21
C LEU A 38 -3.82 -7.87 -0.35
N ILE A 39 -4.61 -6.91 -0.84
CA ILE A 39 -4.13 -5.63 -1.34
C ILE A 39 -4.76 -4.54 -0.49
N PHE A 40 -3.95 -3.81 0.26
CA PHE A 40 -4.34 -2.63 1.00
C PHE A 40 -3.83 -1.37 0.31
N PHE A 41 -4.70 -0.41 0.05
CA PHE A 41 -4.34 0.90 -0.46
C PHE A 41 -4.86 1.99 0.47
N HIS A 42 -4.03 2.98 0.74
CA HIS A 42 -4.32 4.06 1.66
C HIS A 42 -3.99 5.40 1.02
N ASP A 43 -4.99 6.30 1.02
CA ASP A 43 -4.87 7.71 0.65
C ASP A 43 -5.10 8.55 1.90
N LEU A 44 -4.06 9.26 2.33
CA LEU A 44 -4.07 10.08 3.54
C LEU A 44 -3.71 11.52 3.21
N LYS A 45 -4.61 12.44 3.52
CA LYS A 45 -4.37 13.88 3.42
C LYS A 45 -3.25 14.27 4.37
N VAL A 46 -2.28 15.03 3.86
CA VAL A 46 -1.25 15.64 4.70
C VAL A 46 -1.88 16.77 5.50
N LEU A 47 -1.77 16.67 6.83
CA LEU A 47 -2.26 17.69 7.77
C LEU A 47 -1.10 18.40 8.44
N LYS A 48 -1.27 19.69 8.74
CA LYS A 48 -0.24 20.54 9.35
C LYS A 48 0.29 20.02 10.70
N ASP A 49 -0.60 19.42 11.50
CA ASP A 49 -0.30 18.99 12.86
C ASP A 49 0.11 17.51 12.95
N GLN A 50 0.31 16.83 11.81
CA GLN A 50 0.74 15.44 11.76
C GLN A 50 2.24 15.34 11.44
N PRO A 51 2.94 14.32 12.00
CA PRO A 51 4.33 14.07 11.67
C PRO A 51 4.46 13.74 10.17
N THR A 52 5.29 14.51 9.47
CA THR A 52 5.60 14.25 8.07
C THR A 52 6.77 13.28 7.98
N LEU A 53 6.50 12.05 7.56
CA LEU A 53 7.52 11.04 7.32
C LEU A 53 7.96 11.08 5.86
N THR A 54 9.25 10.90 5.61
CA THR A 54 9.71 10.60 4.25
C THR A 54 9.14 9.26 3.78
N SER A 55 9.03 9.06 2.47
CA SER A 55 8.61 7.77 1.89
C SER A 55 9.38 6.60 2.53
N ARG A 56 10.70 6.74 2.71
CA ARG A 56 11.53 5.71 3.35
C ARG A 56 11.16 5.46 4.81
N GLN A 57 11.02 6.52 5.61
CA GLN A 57 10.65 6.38 7.02
C GLN A 57 9.27 5.74 7.18
N LYS A 58 8.30 6.12 6.34
CA LYS A 58 6.98 5.49 6.33
C LYS A 58 7.07 4.00 5.96
N ASN A 59 7.87 3.67 4.94
CA ASN A 59 8.11 2.29 4.53
C ASN A 59 8.70 1.43 5.68
N GLU A 60 9.72 1.95 6.37
CA GLU A 60 10.33 1.30 7.54
C GLU A 60 9.33 1.16 8.71
N PHE A 61 8.52 2.19 8.96
CA PHE A 61 7.53 2.19 10.03
C PHE A 61 6.43 1.13 9.82
N VAL A 62 5.99 0.95 8.57
CA VAL A 62 4.98 -0.07 8.22
C VAL A 62 5.48 -1.48 8.51
N TRP A 63 6.72 -1.79 8.12
CA TRP A 63 7.32 -3.10 8.35
C TRP A 63 7.54 -3.44 9.82
N THR A 64 7.77 -2.44 10.66
CA THR A 64 8.20 -2.65 12.06
C THR A 64 7.10 -2.44 13.08
N SER A 65 6.12 -1.58 12.78
CA SER A 65 5.23 -1.04 13.81
C SER A 65 3.76 -0.95 13.39
N GLU A 66 3.47 -0.49 12.18
CA GLU A 66 2.10 -0.02 11.86
C GLU A 66 1.06 -1.13 11.75
N PHE A 67 1.40 -2.25 11.08
CA PHE A 67 0.43 -3.34 10.84
C PHE A 67 0.68 -4.58 11.69
N GLY A 68 1.75 -4.62 12.49
CA GLY A 68 2.12 -5.83 13.21
C GLY A 68 2.27 -7.04 12.28
N VAL A 69 2.90 -6.83 11.11
CA VAL A 69 2.95 -7.78 9.98
C VAL A 69 3.46 -9.17 10.37
N GLY A 70 4.31 -9.28 11.38
CA GLY A 70 4.81 -10.55 11.91
C GLY A 70 5.81 -10.31 13.04
N LYS A 71 6.41 -11.38 13.54
CA LYS A 71 7.44 -11.28 14.59
C LYS A 71 8.80 -10.88 14.04
N ALA A 72 9.05 -11.10 12.75
CA ALA A 72 10.26 -10.67 12.05
C ALA A 72 9.98 -10.41 10.58
N VAL A 73 10.71 -9.44 10.01
CA VAL A 73 10.69 -9.12 8.58
C VAL A 73 12.13 -9.11 8.07
N LYS A 74 12.37 -9.78 6.95
CA LYS A 74 13.62 -9.73 6.20
C LYS A 74 13.34 -9.14 4.83
N LEU A 75 13.77 -7.90 4.61
CA LEU A 75 13.67 -7.26 3.30
C LEU A 75 14.66 -7.88 2.32
N HIS A 76 14.28 -7.90 1.04
CA HIS A 76 15.03 -8.53 -0.05
C HIS A 76 15.92 -7.51 -0.77
N GLY A 77 16.95 -8.00 -1.46
CA GLY A 77 17.89 -7.18 -2.23
C GLY A 77 19.06 -6.62 -1.42
N VAL A 78 20.13 -6.23 -2.12
CA VAL A 78 21.32 -5.58 -1.54
C VAL A 78 20.98 -4.18 -1.02
N PHE A 79 20.06 -3.51 -1.71
CA PHE A 79 19.45 -2.24 -1.32
C PHE A 79 17.95 -2.48 -1.15
N PRO A 80 17.46 -2.72 0.08
CA PRO A 80 16.10 -3.19 0.27
C PRO A 80 15.00 -2.17 -0.05
N TRP A 81 15.39 -0.89 -0.17
CA TRP A 81 14.50 0.20 -0.57
C TRP A 81 14.89 0.65 -1.97
N GLN A 82 13.93 0.60 -2.88
CA GLN A 82 14.08 0.99 -4.28
C GLN A 82 13.22 2.22 -4.56
N THR A 83 13.71 3.12 -5.42
CA THR A 83 12.88 4.20 -5.95
C THR A 83 11.85 3.60 -6.91
N VAL A 84 10.58 3.84 -6.65
CA VAL A 84 9.46 3.37 -7.48
C VAL A 84 8.50 4.53 -7.75
N LYS A 85 7.50 4.31 -8.62
CA LYS A 85 6.43 5.27 -8.85
C LYS A 85 5.09 4.71 -8.41
N LEU A 86 4.27 5.58 -7.81
CA LEU A 86 2.87 5.33 -7.52
C LEU A 86 2.10 6.60 -7.84
N ASP A 87 1.04 6.51 -8.64
CA ASP A 87 0.33 7.69 -9.13
C ASP A 87 1.27 8.70 -9.85
N GLY A 88 2.26 8.18 -10.58
CA GLY A 88 3.26 8.99 -11.29
C GLY A 88 4.28 9.73 -10.40
N ARG A 89 4.13 9.69 -9.07
CA ARG A 89 5.02 10.33 -8.10
C ARG A 89 6.10 9.36 -7.63
N GLU A 90 7.30 9.89 -7.38
CA GLU A 90 8.40 9.11 -6.81
C GLU A 90 8.09 8.72 -5.37
N GLY A 91 8.34 7.45 -5.06
CA GLY A 91 8.16 6.84 -3.75
C GLY A 91 9.24 5.82 -3.47
N VAL A 92 9.03 5.07 -2.39
CA VAL A 92 9.92 3.99 -1.98
C VAL A 92 9.15 2.68 -2.00
N GLY A 93 9.68 1.72 -2.75
CA GLY A 93 9.24 0.34 -2.84
C GLY A 93 10.16 -0.56 -2.03
N SER A 94 9.61 -1.61 -1.42
CA SER A 94 10.36 -2.67 -0.78
C SER A 94 9.58 -3.98 -0.83
N PHE A 95 10.33 -5.08 -0.84
CA PHE A 95 9.79 -6.43 -0.82
C PHE A 95 10.46 -7.22 0.31
N GLY A 96 9.73 -8.10 0.97
CA GLY A 96 10.27 -8.82 2.10
C GLY A 96 9.58 -10.12 2.45
N THR A 97 10.32 -10.98 3.14
CA THR A 97 9.81 -12.17 3.82
C THR A 97 9.34 -11.80 5.21
N ILE A 98 8.15 -12.27 5.56
CA ILE A 98 7.51 -12.10 6.85
C ILE A 98 7.56 -13.45 7.57
N THR A 99 8.14 -13.48 8.75
CA THR A 99 8.00 -14.60 9.68
C THR A 99 6.83 -14.30 10.61
N ARG A 100 5.78 -15.11 10.50
CA ARG A 100 4.57 -15.01 11.30
C ARG A 100 4.80 -15.52 12.73
N ASN A 101 3.84 -15.27 13.60
CA ASN A 101 3.92 -15.68 15.01
C ASN A 101 4.03 -17.20 15.18
N ASP A 102 3.38 -17.95 14.29
CA ASP A 102 3.39 -19.42 14.23
C ASP A 102 4.58 -20.00 13.45
N ASP A 103 5.62 -19.19 13.19
CA ASP A 103 6.80 -19.54 12.39
C ASP A 103 6.53 -19.82 10.91
N SER A 104 5.28 -19.67 10.46
CA SER A 104 4.98 -19.72 9.04
C SER A 104 5.63 -18.54 8.30
N THR A 105 5.92 -18.78 7.04
CA THR A 105 6.53 -17.78 6.16
C THR A 105 5.47 -17.19 5.26
N ASP A 106 5.52 -15.87 5.09
CA ASP A 106 4.73 -15.10 4.12
C ASP A 106 5.60 -14.03 3.47
N TYR A 107 5.01 -13.28 2.55
CA TYR A 107 5.69 -12.24 1.80
C TYR A 107 4.85 -10.97 1.76
N GLY A 108 5.51 -9.84 1.56
CA GLY A 108 4.81 -8.59 1.30
C GLY A 108 5.62 -7.66 0.39
N TYR A 109 4.88 -6.89 -0.40
CA TYR A 109 5.35 -5.82 -1.25
C TYR A 109 4.74 -4.52 -0.75
N LEU A 110 5.56 -3.49 -0.57
CA LEU A 110 5.15 -2.22 0.02
C LEU A 110 5.66 -1.06 -0.81
N VAL A 111 4.76 -0.14 -1.16
CA VAL A 111 5.10 1.15 -1.77
C VAL A 111 4.53 2.28 -0.94
N THR A 112 5.35 3.30 -0.70
CA THR A 112 4.96 4.50 0.03
C THR A 112 5.40 5.74 -0.73
N VAL A 113 4.50 6.72 -0.86
CA VAL A 113 4.78 8.03 -1.45
C VAL A 113 4.44 9.09 -0.42
N GLN A 114 5.40 9.98 -0.17
CA GLN A 114 5.23 11.16 0.66
C GLN A 114 4.36 12.21 -0.04
N GLY A 115 3.39 12.76 0.68
CA GLY A 115 2.58 13.88 0.27
C GLY A 115 3.27 15.23 0.46
N ASP A 116 2.59 16.30 0.05
CA ASP A 116 3.08 17.67 0.24
C ASP A 116 1.91 18.59 0.61
N LEU A 117 2.00 19.17 1.82
CA LEU A 117 1.03 20.12 2.35
C LEU A 117 1.01 21.43 1.57
N ASN A 118 2.14 21.83 0.98
CA ASN A 118 2.32 23.11 0.30
C ASN A 118 2.12 23.02 -1.21
N ALA A 119 1.82 21.83 -1.74
CA ALA A 119 1.58 21.65 -3.16
C ALA A 119 0.33 22.43 -3.62
N SER A 120 0.42 23.04 -4.80
CA SER A 120 -0.70 23.76 -5.42
C SER A 120 -1.86 22.83 -5.80
N THR A 121 -1.58 21.53 -5.92
CA THR A 121 -2.55 20.47 -6.14
C THR A 121 -2.53 19.52 -4.96
N ASP A 122 -3.70 19.00 -4.58
CA ASP A 122 -3.87 18.06 -3.48
C ASP A 122 -2.91 16.85 -3.61
N THR A 123 -1.93 16.74 -2.72
CA THR A 123 -0.84 15.75 -2.82
C THR A 123 -0.79 14.93 -1.53
N PRO A 124 -1.61 13.88 -1.40
CA PRO A 124 -1.69 13.06 -0.19
C PRO A 124 -0.49 12.13 -0.05
N ASP A 125 -0.27 11.63 1.16
CA ASP A 125 0.51 10.42 1.39
C ASP A 125 -0.24 9.24 0.77
N LEU A 126 0.49 8.37 0.07
CA LEU A 126 -0.05 7.12 -0.46
C LEU A 126 0.72 5.93 0.09
N LEU A 127 0.00 4.86 0.40
CA LEU A 127 0.57 3.58 0.77
C LEU A 127 -0.15 2.47 0.02
N LEU A 128 0.61 1.60 -0.65
CA LEU A 128 0.14 0.34 -1.20
C LEU A 128 0.87 -0.78 -0.49
N TYR A 129 0.13 -1.69 0.11
CA TYR A 129 0.67 -2.90 0.73
C TYR A 129 -0.01 -4.12 0.14
N VAL A 130 0.77 -4.99 -0.50
CA VAL A 130 0.32 -6.26 -1.03
C VAL A 130 0.94 -7.37 -0.21
N GLU A 131 0.12 -8.21 0.38
CA GLU A 131 0.53 -9.21 1.34
C GLU A 131 0.03 -10.58 0.91
N ARG A 132 0.89 -11.60 1.08
CA ARG A 132 0.43 -12.98 1.09
C ARG A 132 0.12 -13.42 2.52
N ASN A 133 -1.01 -14.08 2.69
CA ASN A 133 -1.35 -14.90 3.84
C ASN A 133 -1.69 -16.31 3.36
N ALA A 134 -0.71 -17.22 3.39
CA ALA A 134 -0.87 -18.58 2.88
C ALA A 134 -1.99 -19.36 3.59
N ALA A 135 -2.27 -19.08 4.87
CA ALA A 135 -3.34 -19.71 5.63
C ALA A 135 -4.74 -19.31 5.11
N ALA A 136 -4.86 -18.19 4.39
CA ALA A 136 -6.09 -17.72 3.76
C ALA A 136 -6.29 -18.22 2.32
N SER A 137 -5.47 -19.17 1.85
CA SER A 137 -5.49 -19.70 0.48
C SER A 137 -6.75 -20.52 0.11
N GLN A 138 -7.58 -20.89 1.10
CA GLN A 138 -8.84 -21.62 0.87
C GLN A 138 -8.67 -22.91 0.05
N GLY A 139 -7.56 -23.63 0.25
CA GLY A 139 -7.25 -24.88 -0.45
C GLY A 139 -6.63 -24.70 -1.84
N LYS A 140 -6.43 -23.45 -2.29
CA LYS A 140 -5.62 -23.16 -3.49
C LYS A 140 -4.13 -23.15 -3.14
N THR A 141 -3.28 -23.37 -4.13
CA THR A 141 -1.83 -23.19 -3.96
C THR A 141 -1.54 -21.71 -3.74
N PRO A 142 -0.93 -21.31 -2.61
CA PRO A 142 -0.55 -19.92 -2.37
C PRO A 142 0.45 -19.42 -3.41
N VAL A 143 0.42 -18.12 -3.70
CA VAL A 143 1.41 -17.51 -4.60
C VAL A 143 2.81 -17.62 -4.03
N THR A 144 3.77 -17.77 -4.92
CA THR A 144 5.21 -17.71 -4.61
C THR A 144 5.64 -16.27 -4.27
N ALA A 145 6.88 -16.12 -3.80
CA ALA A 145 7.45 -14.79 -3.53
C ALA A 145 7.48 -13.92 -4.80
N ASP A 146 8.05 -14.46 -5.89
CA ASP A 146 8.19 -13.76 -7.17
C ASP A 146 6.83 -13.39 -7.77
N GLU A 147 5.83 -14.27 -7.64
CA GLU A 147 4.46 -13.97 -8.08
C GLU A 147 3.83 -12.85 -7.24
N LEU A 148 4.03 -12.83 -5.92
CA LEU A 148 3.51 -11.75 -5.08
C LEU A 148 4.17 -10.41 -5.42
N GLU A 149 5.49 -10.40 -5.58
CA GLU A 149 6.24 -9.20 -5.96
C GLU A 149 5.72 -8.63 -7.28
N LYS A 150 5.58 -9.49 -8.30
CA LYS A 150 5.03 -9.10 -9.60
C LYS A 150 3.58 -8.56 -9.50
N ILE A 151 2.72 -9.20 -8.71
CA ILE A 151 1.36 -8.68 -8.45
C ILE A 151 1.44 -7.29 -7.83
N GLY A 152 2.34 -7.10 -6.84
CA GLY A 152 2.57 -5.82 -6.20
C GLY A 152 2.98 -4.71 -7.18
N GLU A 153 3.94 -5.00 -8.05
CA GLU A 153 4.41 -4.08 -9.09
C GLU A 153 3.31 -3.74 -10.10
N GLU A 154 2.55 -4.74 -10.57
CA GLU A 154 1.45 -4.52 -11.52
C GLU A 154 0.33 -3.67 -10.91
N VAL A 155 -0.02 -3.92 -9.65
CA VAL A 155 -1.01 -3.10 -8.93
C VAL A 155 -0.50 -1.67 -8.75
N ALA A 156 0.76 -1.49 -8.32
CA ALA A 156 1.37 -0.16 -8.18
C ALA A 156 1.36 0.61 -9.50
N ALA A 157 1.72 -0.03 -10.61
CA ALA A 157 1.73 0.59 -11.93
C ALA A 157 0.33 0.96 -12.44
N SER A 158 -0.72 0.29 -11.96
CA SER A 158 -2.11 0.57 -12.33
C SER A 158 -2.74 1.75 -11.59
N ILE A 159 -2.16 2.14 -10.44
CA ILE A 159 -2.71 3.20 -9.59
C ILE A 159 -2.40 4.58 -10.19
N LYS A 160 -3.48 5.33 -10.40
CA LYS A 160 -3.45 6.71 -10.86
C LYS A 160 -4.63 7.49 -10.30
N ARG A 161 -4.44 8.79 -10.14
CA ARG A 161 -5.52 9.74 -9.88
C ARG A 161 -6.54 9.69 -11.01
N ARG A 162 -7.81 9.74 -10.63
CA ARG A 162 -8.96 9.78 -11.56
C ARG A 162 -9.01 11.09 -12.32
#